data_AF-A0A2G9TN83-F1
#
_entry.id   AF-A0A2G9TN83-F1
#
_cell.length_a   1.000
_cell.length_b   1.000
_cell.length_c   1.000
_cell.angle_alpha   90.00
_cell.angle_beta   90.00
_cell.angle_gamma   90.00
#
_symmetry.space_group_name_H-M   'P 1'
#
loop_
_entity.id
_entity.type
_entity.pdbx_description
1 polymer ?
#
loop_
_entity_poly.entity_id
_entity_poly.type
_entity_poly.pdbx_seq_one_letter_code
_entity_poly.pdbx_strand_id
1 'polypeptide(L)'
;MSSKKKKEVKKEDVSELDPDTLLKQYEERCGESSDHNPEIVLNNFNTRLGHSIARMFACLFPHDPKFTGRRVVTFHNQRDYIFFRHH
;
A
#
# COMPACT_ATOMS: atom_id res chain seq x y z
N MET A 1 -24.70 -14.69 -8.56
CA MET A 1 -24.84 -15.62 -7.42
C MET A 1 -23.54 -16.40 -7.25
N SER A 2 -22.63 -15.92 -6.40
CA SER A 2 -21.66 -16.77 -5.70
C SER A 2 -21.04 -15.94 -4.58
N SER A 3 -21.78 -15.87 -3.48
CA SER A 3 -21.36 -15.23 -2.24
C SER A 3 -20.20 -16.04 -1.67
N LYS A 4 -18.97 -15.51 -1.75
CA LYS A 4 -17.84 -16.09 -1.01
C LYS A 4 -18.09 -15.90 0.48
N LYS A 5 -18.45 -17.00 1.13
CA LYS A 5 -18.76 -17.14 2.55
C LYS A 5 -17.56 -16.70 3.38
N LYS A 6 -17.73 -15.63 4.18
CA LYS A 6 -16.77 -15.21 5.20
C LYS A 6 -16.69 -16.33 6.24
N LYS A 7 -15.58 -17.08 6.29
CA LYS A 7 -15.29 -17.99 7.40
C LYS A 7 -14.87 -17.13 8.59
N GLU A 8 -15.77 -16.94 9.55
CA GLU A 8 -15.39 -16.52 10.90
C GLU A 8 -14.64 -17.70 11.54
N VAL A 9 -13.31 -17.59 11.59
CA VAL A 9 -12.47 -18.51 12.35
C VAL A 9 -12.48 -18.04 13.81
N LYS A 10 -12.88 -18.93 14.71
CA LYS A 10 -12.94 -18.71 16.15
C LYS A 10 -11.57 -18.26 16.67
N LYS A 11 -11.56 -17.29 17.59
CA LYS A 11 -10.37 -16.65 18.17
C LYS A 11 -9.55 -17.54 19.12
N GLU A 12 -9.87 -18.82 19.27
CA GLU A 12 -9.40 -19.64 20.38
C GLU A 12 -8.16 -20.50 20.04
N ASP A 13 -7.80 -20.65 18.76
CA ASP A 13 -6.72 -21.57 18.33
C ASP A 13 -5.47 -20.82 17.78
N VAL A 14 -5.06 -19.71 18.37
CA VAL A 14 -3.92 -18.91 17.87
C VAL A 14 -2.58 -19.32 18.49
N SER A 15 -2.59 -20.07 19.60
CA SER A 15 -1.38 -20.46 20.35
C SER A 15 -0.71 -21.76 19.88
N GLU A 16 -1.35 -22.53 18.99
CA GLU A 16 -0.86 -23.86 18.55
C GLU A 16 -0.45 -23.92 17.06
N LEU A 17 -0.43 -22.78 16.35
CA LEU A 17 -0.08 -22.75 14.94
C LEU A 17 1.43 -22.55 14.75
N ASP A 18 2.06 -23.46 14.00
CA ASP A 18 3.46 -23.36 13.61
C ASP A 18 3.77 -21.97 13.00
N PRO A 19 4.93 -21.35 13.29
CA PRO A 19 5.28 -19.99 12.83
C PRO A 19 5.13 -19.79 11.32
N ASP A 20 5.44 -20.83 10.55
CA ASP A 20 5.37 -20.81 9.08
C ASP A 20 3.93 -20.74 8.56
N THR A 21 2.98 -21.31 9.29
CA THR A 21 1.55 -21.26 8.96
C THR A 21 0.98 -19.85 9.21
N LEU A 22 1.48 -19.18 10.26
CA LEU A 22 1.13 -17.78 10.54
C LEU A 22 1.68 -16.82 9.48
N LEU A 23 2.92 -17.04 9.02
CA LEU A 23 3.54 -16.25 7.95
C LEU A 23 2.74 -16.38 6.65
N LYS A 24 2.39 -17.61 6.27
CA LYS A 24 1.60 -17.89 5.07
C LYS A 24 0.23 -17.22 5.09
N GLN A 25 -0.42 -17.15 6.26
CA GLN A 25 -1.70 -16.45 6.42
C GLN A 25 -1.58 -14.92 6.32
N TYR A 26 -0.43 -14.34 6.68
CA TYR A 26 -0.15 -12.93 6.46
C TYR A 26 0.20 -12.63 4.99
N GLU A 27 0.97 -13.52 4.35
CA GLU A 27 1.33 -13.42 2.93
C GLU A 27 0.13 -13.55 2.01
N GLU A 28 -0.85 -14.41 2.33
CA GLU A 28 -2.09 -14.60 1.55
C GLU A 28 -2.96 -13.34 1.44
N ARG A 29 -2.73 -12.32 2.29
CA ARG A 29 -3.46 -11.04 2.26
C ARG A 29 -2.76 -9.95 1.48
N CYS A 30 -1.51 -10.15 1.09
CA CYS A 30 -0.74 -9.18 0.30
C CYS A 30 -1.03 -9.42 -1.19
N GLY A 31 -1.51 -8.39 -1.89
CA GLY A 31 -1.63 -8.47 -3.35
C GLY A 31 -0.26 -8.69 -3.99
N GLU A 32 -0.19 -9.48 -5.07
CA GLU A 32 1.07 -9.71 -5.80
C GLU A 32 1.63 -8.38 -6.32
N SER A 33 2.84 -8.04 -5.89
CA SER A 33 3.53 -6.84 -6.34
C SER A 33 4.33 -7.12 -7.62
N SER A 34 3.92 -6.54 -8.74
CA SER A 34 4.68 -6.65 -10.01
C SER A 34 6.00 -5.87 -9.97
N ASP A 35 7.01 -6.26 -10.75
CA ASP A 35 8.32 -5.57 -10.86
C ASP A 35 8.28 -4.19 -11.54
N HIS A 36 7.09 -3.68 -11.86
CA HIS A 36 6.91 -2.41 -12.55
C HIS A 36 7.18 -1.21 -11.65
N ASN A 37 7.77 -0.16 -12.23
CA ASN A 37 8.02 1.09 -11.53
C ASN A 37 6.68 1.75 -11.15
N PRO A 38 6.49 2.10 -9.87
CA PRO A 38 5.23 2.66 -9.41
C PRO A 38 5.07 4.13 -9.84
N GLU A 39 3.83 4.53 -10.05
CA GLU A 39 3.41 5.92 -10.18
C GLU A 39 3.29 6.59 -8.81
N ILE A 40 3.44 7.91 -8.76
CA ILE A 40 3.28 8.69 -7.52
C ILE A 40 2.06 9.58 -7.62
N VAL A 41 1.21 9.53 -6.59
CA VAL A 41 0.07 10.42 -6.41
C VAL A 41 0.29 11.27 -5.16
N LEU A 42 0.31 12.59 -5.33
CA LEU A 42 0.50 13.55 -4.24
C LEU A 42 -0.81 14.32 -4.01
N ASN A 43 -1.50 14.01 -2.93
CA ASN A 43 -2.79 14.63 -2.61
C ASN A 43 -2.64 15.68 -1.51
N ASN A 44 -3.23 16.86 -1.76
CA ASN A 44 -3.37 17.96 -0.80
C ASN A 44 -2.04 18.60 -0.35
N PHE A 45 -1.07 18.70 -1.25
CA PHE A 45 0.21 19.43 -1.09
C PHE A 45 0.14 20.86 -1.65
N ASN A 46 -0.94 21.59 -1.38
CA ASN A 46 -1.25 22.86 -2.06
C ASN A 46 -0.46 24.07 -1.53
N THR A 47 0.17 23.96 -0.35
CA THR A 47 0.91 25.08 0.25
C THR A 47 2.29 25.23 -0.40
N ARG A 48 2.93 26.41 -0.26
CA ARG A 48 4.30 26.62 -0.77
C ARG A 48 5.30 25.61 -0.18
N LEU A 49 5.18 25.34 1.12
CA LEU A 49 5.96 24.31 1.80
C LEU A 49 5.61 22.90 1.28
N GLY A 50 4.31 22.64 1.08
CA GLY A 50 3.80 21.39 0.52
C GLY A 50 4.40 21.07 -0.84
N HIS A 51 4.51 22.06 -1.75
CA HIS A 51 5.14 21.87 -3.06
C HIS A 51 6.63 21.50 -2.95
N SER A 52 7.37 22.12 -2.04
CA SER A 52 8.78 21.78 -1.83
C SER A 52 8.95 20.33 -1.34
N ILE A 53 8.13 19.93 -0.37
CA ILE A 53 8.13 18.57 0.19
C ILE A 53 7.67 17.55 -0.87
N ALA A 54 6.62 17.87 -1.62
CA ALA A 54 6.10 17.06 -2.72
C ALA A 54 7.19 16.78 -3.77
N ARG A 55 7.97 17.79 -4.17
CA ARG A 55 9.11 17.60 -5.08
C ARG A 55 10.20 16.73 -4.46
N MET A 56 10.49 16.92 -3.17
CA MET A 56 11.47 16.10 -2.45
C MET A 56 11.06 14.62 -2.46
N PHE A 57 9.78 14.31 -2.22
CA PHE A 57 9.27 12.95 -2.30
C PHE A 57 9.27 12.41 -3.72
N ALA A 58 8.90 13.22 -4.72
CA ALA A 58 8.92 12.80 -6.12
C ALA A 58 10.31 12.36 -6.59
N CYS A 59 11.38 13.03 -6.13
CA CYS A 59 12.76 12.67 -6.48
C CYS A 59 13.22 11.30 -5.94
N LEU A 60 12.51 10.71 -4.97
CA LEU A 60 12.87 9.40 -4.43
C LEU A 60 12.44 8.24 -5.34
N PHE A 61 11.57 8.52 -6.32
CA PHE A 61 10.99 7.51 -7.18
C PHE A 61 11.40 7.73 -8.64
N PRO A 62 11.32 6.68 -9.48
CA PRO A 62 11.63 6.80 -10.90
C PRO A 62 10.70 7.79 -11.60
N HIS A 63 11.28 8.67 -12.42
CA HIS A 63 10.53 9.69 -13.15
C HIS A 63 9.77 9.15 -14.37
N ASP A 64 10.07 7.91 -14.79
CA ASP A 64 9.43 7.19 -15.89
C ASP A 64 8.46 6.13 -15.34
N PRO A 65 7.19 6.49 -15.10
CA PRO A 65 6.18 5.57 -14.57
C PRO A 65 5.74 4.53 -15.62
N LYS A 66 5.62 3.28 -15.20
CA LYS A 66 5.14 2.19 -16.06
C LYS A 66 3.65 1.92 -15.79
N PHE A 67 2.77 2.60 -16.54
CA PHE A 67 1.31 2.50 -16.42
C PHE A 67 0.73 1.10 -16.63
N THR A 68 1.45 0.23 -17.34
CA THR A 68 1.03 -1.15 -17.59
C THR A 68 0.88 -1.96 -16.31
N GLY A 69 1.69 -1.66 -15.29
CA GLY A 69 1.70 -2.38 -14.02
C GLY A 69 0.66 -1.96 -13.01
N ARG A 70 0.03 -0.79 -13.21
CA ARG A 70 -0.97 -0.21 -12.29
C ARG A 70 -0.50 -0.15 -10.83
N ARG A 71 0.81 -0.02 -10.58
CA ARG A 71 1.36 0.18 -9.24
C ARG A 71 1.34 1.66 -8.91
N VAL A 72 0.76 2.00 -7.76
CA VAL A 72 0.61 3.40 -7.36
C VAL A 72 1.01 3.58 -5.90
N VAL A 73 1.92 4.52 -5.68
CA VAL A 73 2.28 5.04 -4.37
C VAL A 73 1.55 6.35 -4.16
N THR A 74 0.76 6.43 -3.09
CA THR A 74 0.02 7.65 -2.75
C THR A 74 0.55 8.27 -1.47
N PHE A 75 0.88 9.55 -1.53
CA PHE A 75 1.09 10.41 -0.37
C PHE A 75 -0.12 11.32 -0.22
N HIS A 76 -0.85 11.19 0.89
CA HIS A 76 -2.02 12.00 1.17
C HIS A 76 -1.78 12.86 2.41
N ASN A 77 -1.77 14.18 2.23
CA ASN A 77 -1.59 15.13 3.32
C ASN A 77 -2.94 15.54 3.94
N GLN A 78 -3.20 15.19 5.19
CA GLN A 78 -4.42 15.52 5.91
C GLN A 78 -4.10 16.08 7.30
N ARG A 79 -4.45 17.36 7.54
CA ARG A 79 -4.17 18.10 8.78
C ARG A 79 -2.72 17.92 9.27
N ASP A 80 -1.78 18.14 8.36
CA ASP A 80 -0.33 18.02 8.61
C ASP A 80 0.19 16.60 8.89
N TYR A 81 -0.64 15.57 8.67
CA TYR A 81 -0.23 14.17 8.64
C TYR A 81 -0.14 13.67 7.20
N ILE A 82 0.98 13.03 6.86
CA ILE A 82 1.19 12.44 5.54
C ILE A 82 0.95 10.94 5.63
N PHE A 83 -0.15 10.49 5.03
CA PHE A 83 -0.46 9.07 4.91
C PHE A 83 0.19 8.51 3.64
N PHE A 84 1.02 7.49 3.84
CA PHE A 84 1.61 6.70 2.76
C PHE A 84 0.80 5.43 2.52
N ARG A 85 0.44 5.15 1.27
CA ARG A 85 -0.11 3.87 0.85
C ARG A 85 0.52 3.39 -0.44
N HIS A 86 0.72 2.08 -0.50
CA HIS A 86 1.06 1.36 -1.71
C HIS A 86 -0.18 0.58 -2.17
N HIS A 87 -0.56 0.76 -3.44
CA HIS A 87 -1.67 0.09 -4.09
C HIS A 87 -1.17 -0.85 -5.19
#